data_AF-X1MDU1-F1
#
_entry.id   AF-X1MDU1-F1
#
_cell.length_a   1.000
_cell.length_b   1.000
_cell.length_c   1.000
_cell.angle_alpha   90.00
_cell.angle_beta   90.00
_cell.angle_gamma   90.00
#
_symmetry.space_group_name_H-M   'P 1'
#
loop_
_entity.id
_entity.type
_entity.pdbx_description
1 polymer ?
#
loop_
_entity_poly.entity_id
_entity_poly.type
_entity_poly.pdbx_seq_one_letter_code
_entity_poly.pdbx_strand_id
1 'polypeptide(L)'
;MNKTIAEWKMEIIKDVPKLKSRKPDAHKGDFGRVCIIAGSLGMSGAAALAGRSALRAGAGLVRVATPKTVLPIVAAIEPSFTTIPLTEDSAGRISAKAINTILDAAGENDCLAFGPGVGVSGALRAVLETLLGQEKLKLIIDADGLNNLALIKDWPVKTKASLVITPHPGEMKRLWSALRREQLPTDRREQAVQLAQHSKTVVVLKGAGTVVTNGQKFMSIEPAIPG
;
A
#
# COMPACT_ATOMS: atom_id res chain seq x y z
N MET A 1 -31.59 -0.31 1.71
CA MET A 1 -31.69 -1.14 2.93
C MET A 1 -30.29 -1.62 3.27
N ASN A 2 -29.70 -1.11 4.35
CA ASN A 2 -28.37 -1.52 4.80
C ASN A 2 -28.48 -2.90 5.45
N LYS A 3 -27.87 -3.88 4.80
CA LYS A 3 -27.80 -5.25 5.31
C LYS A 3 -26.89 -5.28 6.52
N THR A 4 -27.37 -5.76 7.67
CA THR A 4 -26.55 -5.93 8.88
C THR A 4 -25.55 -7.07 8.70
N ILE A 5 -24.44 -7.08 9.44
CA ILE A 5 -23.35 -8.09 9.34
C ILE A 5 -23.86 -9.54 9.42
N ALA A 6 -24.96 -9.81 10.15
CA ALA A 6 -25.57 -11.14 10.19
C ALA A 6 -26.08 -11.63 8.81
N GLU A 7 -26.42 -10.70 7.92
CA GLU A 7 -26.83 -10.99 6.54
C GLU A 7 -25.64 -11.16 5.59
N TRP A 8 -24.46 -10.67 5.97
CA TRP A 8 -23.21 -10.88 5.26
C TRP A 8 -22.61 -12.16 5.83
N LYS A 9 -22.77 -13.30 5.15
CA LYS A 9 -22.13 -14.57 5.53
C LYS A 9 -20.60 -14.43 5.48
N MET A 10 -20.01 -13.80 6.49
CA MET A 10 -18.61 -13.40 6.57
C MET A 10 -17.88 -14.27 7.58
N GLU A 11 -16.66 -14.67 7.24
CA GLU A 11 -15.78 -15.39 8.17
C GLU A 11 -15.07 -14.38 9.08
N ILE A 12 -15.25 -14.53 10.39
CA ILE A 12 -14.56 -13.71 11.39
C ILE A 12 -13.25 -14.38 11.77
N ILE A 13 -12.13 -13.73 11.48
CA ILE A 13 -10.81 -14.18 11.93
C ILE A 13 -10.55 -13.59 13.30
N LYS A 14 -10.44 -14.46 14.30
CA LYS A 14 -10.20 -14.09 15.70
C LYS A 14 -8.71 -14.06 16.05
N ASP A 15 -7.94 -14.97 15.45
CA ASP A 15 -6.52 -15.15 15.76
C ASP A 15 -5.65 -14.65 14.61
N VAL A 16 -4.61 -13.88 14.95
CA VAL A 16 -3.61 -13.46 13.97
C VAL A 16 -2.80 -14.69 13.55
N PRO A 17 -2.62 -14.96 12.24
CA PRO A 17 -1.81 -16.06 11.77
C PRO A 17 -0.38 -15.98 12.33
N LYS A 18 0.14 -17.10 12.85
CA LYS A 18 1.53 -17.17 13.29
C LYS A 18 2.46 -17.11 12.09
N LEU A 19 3.51 -16.28 12.19
CA LEU A 19 4.57 -16.26 11.19
C LEU A 19 5.32 -17.60 11.19
N LYS A 20 5.74 -18.06 10.00
CA LYS A 20 6.53 -19.29 9.87
C LYS A 20 7.89 -19.11 10.55
N SER A 21 8.37 -20.15 11.22
CA SER A 21 9.72 -20.18 11.77
C SER A 21 10.77 -20.08 10.65
N ARG A 22 11.89 -19.41 10.94
CA ARG A 22 13.02 -19.29 10.01
C ARG A 22 13.87 -20.54 10.11
N LYS A 23 14.14 -21.20 8.98
CA LYS A 23 15.04 -22.35 8.96
C LYS A 23 16.49 -21.89 9.22
N PRO A 24 17.33 -22.71 9.87
CA PRO A 24 18.74 -22.36 10.12
C PRO A 24 19.57 -22.12 8.85
N ASP A 25 19.21 -22.77 7.75
CA ASP A 25 19.88 -22.69 6.43
C ASP A 25 19.27 -21.63 5.50
N ALA A 26 18.32 -20.84 5.97
CA ALA A 26 17.65 -19.82 5.16
C ALA A 26 18.58 -18.63 4.87
N HIS A 27 18.48 -18.10 3.65
CA HIS A 27 19.18 -16.90 3.20
C HIS A 27 18.20 -15.75 2.89
N LYS A 28 18.74 -14.55 2.64
CA LYS A 28 17.95 -13.34 2.35
C LYS A 28 16.97 -13.46 1.18
N GLY A 29 17.12 -14.47 0.32
CA GLY A 29 16.19 -14.72 -0.79
C GLY A 29 14.91 -15.41 -0.35
N ASP A 30 14.94 -16.17 0.75
CA ASP A 30 13.81 -16.97 1.25
C ASP A 30 12.73 -16.12 1.92
N PHE A 31 13.08 -14.89 2.32
CA PHE A 31 12.20 -13.97 3.06
C PHE A 31 11.59 -12.87 2.19
N GLY A 32 11.67 -13.05 0.87
CA GLY A 32 11.10 -12.13 -0.12
C GLY A 32 11.86 -10.82 -0.28
N ARG A 33 11.59 -10.18 -1.41
CA ARG A 33 12.18 -8.92 -1.85
C ARG A 33 11.06 -7.88 -1.95
N VAL A 34 11.21 -6.78 -1.22
CA VAL A 34 10.21 -5.72 -1.15
C VAL A 34 10.79 -4.45 -1.76
N CYS A 35 10.06 -3.83 -2.70
CA CYS A 35 10.38 -2.53 -3.24
C CYS A 35 9.42 -1.46 -2.71
N ILE A 36 9.96 -0.42 -2.08
CA ILE A 36 9.20 0.73 -1.59
C ILE A 36 9.37 1.88 -2.57
N ILE A 37 8.28 2.33 -3.18
CA ILE A 37 8.22 3.49 -4.07
C ILE A 37 7.63 4.66 -3.26
N ALA A 38 8.51 5.50 -2.74
CA ALA A 38 8.15 6.49 -1.73
C ALA A 38 9.08 7.70 -1.76
N GLY A 39 8.64 8.77 -1.10
CA GLY A 39 9.41 9.99 -0.90
C GLY A 39 9.35 10.97 -2.07
N SER A 40 9.65 12.21 -1.72
CA SER A 40 9.82 13.37 -2.60
C SER A 40 10.66 14.41 -1.84
N LEU A 41 11.03 15.50 -2.51
CA LEU A 41 11.73 16.60 -1.85
C LEU A 41 10.93 17.08 -0.62
N GLY A 42 11.59 17.12 0.54
CA GLY A 42 10.94 17.43 1.83
C GLY A 42 10.25 16.25 2.54
N MET A 43 10.11 15.09 1.87
CA MET A 43 9.40 13.90 2.40
C MET A 43 10.28 12.63 2.40
N SER A 44 11.60 12.76 2.47
CA SER A 44 12.56 11.64 2.50
C SER A 44 12.31 10.67 3.67
N GLY A 45 11.89 11.19 4.83
CA GLY A 45 11.59 10.39 6.01
C GLY A 45 10.47 9.37 5.80
N ALA A 46 9.49 9.67 4.93
CA ALA A 46 8.41 8.73 4.62
C ALA A 46 8.94 7.46 3.93
N ALA A 47 9.87 7.62 2.98
CA ALA A 47 10.52 6.51 2.30
C ALA A 47 11.38 5.67 3.26
N ALA A 48 12.15 6.34 4.12
CA ALA A 48 13.00 5.65 5.09
C ALA A 48 12.18 4.85 6.14
N LEU A 49 11.09 5.43 6.66
CA LEU A 49 10.22 4.75 7.62
C LEU A 49 9.51 3.55 7.00
N ALA A 50 8.99 3.68 5.78
CA ALA A 50 8.38 2.57 5.06
C ALA A 50 9.37 1.44 4.78
N GLY A 51 10.58 1.76 4.33
CA GLY A 51 11.65 0.77 4.14
C GLY A 51 12.05 0.07 5.43
N ARG A 52 12.25 0.81 6.53
CA ARG A 52 12.60 0.23 7.84
C ARG A 52 11.50 -0.67 8.37
N SER A 53 10.24 -0.30 8.11
CA SER A 53 9.09 -1.12 8.49
C SER A 53 9.09 -2.46 7.75
N ALA A 54 9.45 -2.48 6.46
CA ALA A 54 9.60 -3.72 5.70
C ALA A 54 10.75 -4.60 6.24
N LEU A 55 11.91 -4.01 6.57
CA LEU A 55 13.01 -4.73 7.21
C LEU A 55 12.58 -5.34 8.55
N ARG A 56 11.90 -4.56 9.39
CA ARG A 56 11.42 -4.98 10.71
C ARG A 56 10.30 -6.01 10.64
N ALA A 57 9.49 -5.99 9.59
CA ALA A 57 8.52 -7.04 9.28
C ALA A 57 9.18 -8.35 8.81
N GLY A 58 10.49 -8.33 8.56
CA GLY A 58 11.28 -9.52 8.26
C GLY A 58 11.52 -9.78 6.78
N ALA A 59 11.34 -8.79 5.91
CA ALA A 59 11.73 -8.88 4.50
C ALA A 59 13.22 -9.20 4.37
N GLY A 60 13.57 -10.10 3.44
CA GLY A 60 14.96 -10.50 3.24
C GLY A 60 15.80 -9.48 2.47
N LEU A 61 15.17 -8.79 1.52
CA LEU A 61 15.75 -7.65 0.82
C LEU A 61 14.76 -6.51 0.77
N VAL A 62 15.21 -5.30 1.09
CA VAL A 62 14.43 -4.07 0.94
C VAL A 62 15.14 -3.13 -0.02
N ARG A 63 14.39 -2.72 -1.05
CA ARG A 63 14.82 -1.74 -2.04
C ARG A 63 13.96 -0.50 -1.89
N VAL A 64 14.56 0.69 -1.90
CA VAL A 64 13.82 1.95 -1.85
C VAL A 64 14.03 2.70 -3.16
N ALA A 65 12.96 2.77 -3.96
CA ALA A 65 12.88 3.55 -5.18
C ALA A 65 12.34 4.94 -4.87
N THR A 66 13.17 5.96 -5.05
CA THR A 66 12.87 7.33 -4.62
C THR A 66 13.50 8.34 -5.58
N PRO A 67 13.02 9.60 -5.66
CA PRO A 67 13.62 10.63 -6.50
C PRO A 67 15.13 10.75 -6.31
N LYS A 68 15.87 10.97 -7.40
CA LYS A 68 17.35 11.06 -7.41
C LYS A 68 17.90 12.01 -6.35
N THR A 69 17.27 13.17 -6.16
CA THR A 69 17.70 14.17 -5.17
C THR A 69 17.44 13.71 -3.73
N VAL A 70 16.46 12.82 -3.52
CA VAL A 70 16.08 12.29 -2.20
C VAL A 70 16.91 11.06 -1.82
N LEU A 71 17.37 10.30 -2.80
CA LEU A 71 18.03 9.01 -2.62
C LEU A 71 19.21 9.05 -1.64
N PRO A 72 20.16 10.00 -1.71
CA PRO A 72 21.30 10.03 -0.78
C PRO A 72 20.87 10.17 0.68
N ILE A 73 19.80 10.93 0.95
CA ILE A 73 19.26 11.13 2.29
C ILE A 73 18.67 9.81 2.81
N VAL A 74 17.90 9.12 1.97
CA VAL A 74 17.30 7.82 2.34
C VAL A 74 18.37 6.77 2.60
N ALA A 75 19.38 6.69 1.74
CA ALA A 75 20.50 5.75 1.89
C ALA A 75 21.32 6.02 3.17
N ALA A 76 21.46 7.28 3.57
CA ALA A 76 22.17 7.66 4.79
C ALA A 76 21.40 7.30 6.07
N ILE A 77 20.06 7.29 6.04
CA ILE A 77 19.22 6.97 7.20
C ILE A 77 19.28 5.47 7.55
N GLU A 78 19.39 4.59 6.55
CA GLU A 78 19.42 3.14 6.75
C GLU A 78 20.30 2.47 5.70
N PRO A 79 21.52 2.02 6.08
CA PRO A 79 22.48 1.44 5.15
C PRO A 79 22.10 0.02 4.68
N SER A 80 21.12 -0.62 5.33
CA SER A 80 20.64 -1.95 4.92
C SER A 80 19.77 -1.92 3.67
N PHE A 81 19.35 -0.74 3.22
CA PHE A 81 18.64 -0.60 1.96
C PHE A 81 19.57 -0.75 0.78
N THR A 82 19.03 -1.30 -0.30
CA THR A 82 19.50 -0.90 -1.64
C THR A 82 18.57 0.18 -2.17
N THR A 83 19.07 1.10 -2.98
CA THR A 83 18.27 2.23 -3.47
C THR A 83 18.18 2.22 -4.99
N ILE A 84 17.07 2.73 -5.52
CA ILE A 84 16.81 2.84 -6.96
C ILE A 84 16.54 4.32 -7.28
N PRO A 85 17.40 4.99 -8.07
CA PRO A 85 17.21 6.38 -8.44
C PRO A 85 16.05 6.52 -9.43
N LEU A 86 15.00 7.23 -9.03
CA LEU A 86 13.88 7.55 -9.92
C LEU A 86 14.04 8.94 -10.53
N THR A 87 13.71 9.05 -11.82
CA THR A 87 13.62 10.35 -12.50
C THR A 87 12.57 11.22 -11.80
N GLU A 88 12.87 12.50 -11.61
CA GLU A 88 12.04 13.43 -10.83
C GLU A 88 11.55 14.63 -11.66
N ASP A 89 10.46 15.26 -11.22
CA ASP A 89 9.95 16.52 -11.76
C ASP A 89 10.62 17.74 -11.09
N SER A 90 10.31 18.95 -11.54
CA SER A 90 10.87 20.19 -10.97
C SER A 90 10.50 20.44 -9.51
N ALA A 91 9.51 19.73 -8.97
CA ALA A 91 9.12 19.79 -7.56
C ALA A 91 9.79 18.67 -6.74
N GLY A 92 10.69 17.89 -7.33
CA GLY A 92 11.37 16.78 -6.65
C GLY A 92 10.46 15.59 -6.34
N ARG A 93 9.37 15.41 -7.09
CA ARG A 93 8.50 14.22 -7.03
C ARG A 93 8.85 13.26 -8.15
N ILE A 94 8.39 12.01 -8.05
CA ILE A 94 8.59 11.01 -9.10
C ILE A 94 7.94 11.48 -10.41
N SER A 95 8.71 11.48 -11.49
CA SER A 95 8.27 11.82 -12.84
C SER A 95 7.69 10.60 -13.55
N ALA A 96 6.79 10.81 -14.52
CA ALA A 96 6.27 9.75 -15.38
C ALA A 96 7.40 9.03 -16.16
N LYS A 97 8.53 9.71 -16.40
CA LYS A 97 9.73 9.12 -17.04
C LYS A 97 10.38 8.02 -16.20
N ALA A 98 10.01 7.86 -14.93
CA ALA A 98 10.52 6.81 -14.06
C ALA A 98 9.81 5.46 -14.27
N ILE A 99 8.79 5.38 -15.14
CA ILE A 99 7.93 4.19 -15.23
C ILE A 99 8.68 2.91 -15.60
N ASN A 100 9.61 2.96 -16.56
CA ASN A 100 10.37 1.77 -16.95
C ASN A 100 11.20 1.24 -15.79
N THR A 101 11.92 2.12 -15.08
CA THR A 101 12.67 1.76 -13.88
C THR A 101 11.79 1.17 -12.77
N ILE A 102 10.56 1.68 -12.63
CA ILE A 102 9.58 1.15 -11.69
C ILE A 102 9.09 -0.25 -12.11
N LEU A 103 8.89 -0.49 -13.40
CA LEU A 103 8.49 -1.80 -13.94
C LEU A 103 9.62 -2.83 -13.81
N ASP A 104 10.87 -2.43 -14.06
CA ASP A 104 12.04 -3.28 -13.82
C ASP A 104 12.09 -3.68 -12.33
N ALA A 105 11.91 -2.70 -11.43
CA ALA A 105 11.81 -2.98 -10.00
C ALA A 105 10.62 -3.89 -9.67
N ALA A 106 9.48 -3.76 -10.35
CA ALA A 106 8.33 -4.66 -10.18
C ALA A 106 8.66 -6.10 -10.58
N GLY A 107 9.44 -6.31 -11.64
CA GLY A 107 9.87 -7.65 -12.08
C GLY A 107 10.91 -8.30 -11.16
N GLU A 108 11.70 -7.51 -10.43
CA GLU A 108 12.79 -7.99 -9.58
C GLU A 108 12.39 -8.25 -8.11
N ASN A 109 11.15 -7.91 -7.74
CA ASN A 109 10.67 -7.98 -6.35
C ASN A 109 9.35 -8.75 -6.21
N ASP A 110 9.13 -9.34 -5.04
CA ASP A 110 7.92 -10.13 -4.76
C ASP A 110 6.71 -9.26 -4.40
N CYS A 111 6.95 -8.03 -3.92
CA CYS A 111 5.93 -7.08 -3.50
C CYS A 111 6.41 -5.64 -3.63
N LEU A 112 5.51 -4.76 -4.06
CA LEU A 112 5.72 -3.31 -4.11
C LEU A 112 4.84 -2.60 -3.10
N ALA A 113 5.35 -1.53 -2.50
CA ALA A 113 4.53 -0.54 -1.79
C ALA A 113 4.68 0.83 -2.46
N PHE A 114 3.58 1.54 -2.64
CA PHE A 114 3.55 2.86 -3.29
C PHE A 114 2.79 3.87 -2.44
N GLY A 115 3.37 5.07 -2.28
CA GLY A 115 2.60 6.24 -1.86
C GLY A 115 3.10 7.07 -0.68
N PRO A 116 3.82 6.54 0.34
CA PRO A 116 4.29 7.38 1.43
C PRO A 116 5.16 8.55 0.95
N GLY A 117 4.65 9.77 1.09
CA GLY A 117 5.37 11.01 0.74
C GLY A 117 5.68 11.21 -0.74
N VAL A 118 4.97 10.53 -1.66
CA VAL A 118 5.18 10.75 -3.11
C VAL A 118 4.50 12.02 -3.62
N GLY A 119 3.56 12.60 -2.87
CA GLY A 119 2.72 13.71 -3.28
C GLY A 119 1.60 13.32 -4.25
N VAL A 120 0.89 14.30 -4.80
CA VAL A 120 -0.24 14.07 -5.72
C VAL A 120 0.00 14.78 -7.05
N SER A 121 -0.04 14.05 -8.17
CA SER A 121 0.17 14.61 -9.51
C SER A 121 -0.38 13.72 -10.62
N GLY A 122 -0.55 14.28 -11.82
CA GLY A 122 -0.95 13.50 -13.00
C GLY A 122 0.09 12.43 -13.38
N ALA A 123 1.38 12.75 -13.23
CA ALA A 123 2.46 11.81 -13.50
C ALA A 123 2.41 10.59 -12.55
N LEU A 124 2.14 10.82 -11.27
CA LEU A 124 2.02 9.74 -10.27
C LEU A 124 0.80 8.87 -10.52
N ARG A 125 -0.31 9.46 -10.99
CA ARG A 125 -1.49 8.68 -11.42
C ARG A 125 -1.17 7.79 -12.62
N ALA A 126 -0.45 8.29 -13.62
CA ALA A 126 -0.05 7.48 -14.77
C ALA A 126 0.86 6.30 -14.37
N VAL A 127 1.80 6.55 -13.44
CA VAL A 127 2.62 5.48 -12.84
C VAL A 127 1.74 4.46 -12.13
N LEU A 128 0.79 4.93 -11.32
CA LEU A 128 -0.09 4.05 -10.56
C LEU A 128 -1.03 3.24 -11.46
N GLU A 129 -1.64 3.84 -12.48
CA GLU A 129 -2.46 3.13 -13.47
C GLU A 129 -1.67 2.01 -14.16
N THR A 130 -0.40 2.27 -14.48
CA THR A 130 0.48 1.28 -15.09
C THR A 130 0.77 0.11 -14.14
N LEU A 131 1.03 0.40 -12.85
CA LEU A 131 1.23 -0.62 -11.82
C LEU A 131 -0.04 -1.44 -11.57
N LEU A 132 -1.21 -0.80 -11.50
CA LEU A 132 -2.50 -1.49 -11.33
C LEU A 132 -2.76 -2.47 -12.47
N GLY A 133 -2.33 -2.16 -13.69
CA GLY A 133 -2.47 -3.02 -14.86
C GLY A 133 -1.51 -4.23 -14.90
N GLN A 134 -0.56 -4.37 -13.97
CA GLN A 134 0.37 -5.49 -13.95
C GLN A 134 -0.26 -6.74 -13.33
N GLU A 135 -0.30 -7.82 -14.11
CA GLU A 135 -0.75 -9.12 -13.61
C GLU A 135 0.26 -9.70 -12.62
N LYS A 136 -0.23 -10.45 -11.62
CA LYS A 136 0.57 -11.11 -10.55
C LYS A 136 1.35 -10.17 -9.63
N LEU A 137 1.41 -8.86 -9.92
CA LEU A 137 2.02 -7.88 -9.03
C LEU A 137 1.26 -7.84 -7.70
N LYS A 138 1.97 -8.00 -6.59
CA LYS A 138 1.44 -7.70 -5.25
C LYS A 138 1.77 -6.25 -4.94
N LEU A 139 0.74 -5.44 -4.75
CA LEU A 139 0.88 -4.00 -4.57
C LEU A 139 0.20 -3.58 -3.27
N ILE A 140 0.90 -2.76 -2.48
CA ILE A 140 0.35 -2.06 -1.32
C ILE A 140 0.28 -0.58 -1.68
N ILE A 141 -0.87 0.06 -1.48
CA ILE A 141 -1.02 1.50 -1.67
C ILE A 141 -1.38 2.15 -0.34
N ASP A 142 -0.62 3.17 0.06
CA ASP A 142 -0.83 3.95 1.29
C ASP A 142 -0.69 5.45 1.03
N ALA A 143 -1.16 6.27 1.96
CA ALA A 143 -0.90 7.71 2.01
C ALA A 143 -1.23 8.44 0.69
N ASP A 144 -0.28 9.19 0.12
CA ASP A 144 -0.49 9.91 -1.14
C ASP A 144 -0.78 8.97 -2.31
N GLY A 145 -0.38 7.71 -2.23
CA GLY A 145 -0.78 6.69 -3.18
C GLY A 145 -2.30 6.53 -3.23
N LEU A 146 -2.97 6.53 -2.06
CA LEU A 146 -4.43 6.45 -1.97
C LEU A 146 -5.10 7.74 -2.44
N ASN A 147 -4.47 8.89 -2.18
CA ASN A 147 -4.95 10.17 -2.72
C ASN A 147 -4.89 10.20 -4.26
N ASN A 148 -3.83 9.65 -4.87
CA ASN A 148 -3.75 9.50 -6.33
C ASN A 148 -4.74 8.43 -6.84
N LEU A 149 -4.89 7.31 -6.13
CA LEU A 149 -5.82 6.24 -6.49
C LEU A 149 -7.27 6.72 -6.54
N ALA A 150 -7.71 7.52 -5.57
CA ALA A 150 -9.04 8.10 -5.53
C ALA A 150 -9.34 9.05 -6.70
N LEU A 151 -8.31 9.52 -7.42
CA LEU A 151 -8.45 10.37 -8.59
C LEU A 151 -8.39 9.58 -9.91
N ILE A 152 -8.15 8.27 -9.87
CA ILE A 152 -8.20 7.40 -11.04
C ILE A 152 -9.63 6.86 -11.16
N LYS A 153 -10.32 7.29 -12.22
CA LYS A 153 -11.68 6.84 -12.51
C LYS A 153 -11.70 5.33 -12.76
N ASP A 154 -12.66 4.65 -12.13
CA ASP A 154 -12.94 3.22 -12.26
C ASP A 154 -11.69 2.34 -12.05
N TRP A 155 -10.78 2.76 -11.17
CA TRP A 155 -9.54 2.03 -10.88
C TRP A 155 -9.75 0.54 -10.54
N PRO A 156 -10.84 0.10 -9.88
CA PRO A 156 -11.02 -1.33 -9.60
C PRO A 156 -11.13 -2.17 -10.87
N VAL A 157 -11.76 -1.64 -11.93
CA VAL A 157 -11.92 -2.35 -13.21
C VAL A 157 -10.58 -2.41 -13.96
N LYS A 158 -9.72 -1.41 -13.76
CA LYS A 158 -8.38 -1.34 -14.35
C LYS A 158 -7.36 -2.21 -13.61
N THR A 159 -7.68 -2.68 -12.40
CA THR A 159 -6.74 -3.38 -11.53
C THR A 159 -6.66 -4.85 -11.89
N LYS A 160 -5.48 -5.27 -12.33
CA LYS A 160 -5.05 -6.66 -12.51
C LYS A 160 -4.08 -7.13 -11.42
N ALA A 161 -3.49 -6.18 -10.68
CA ALA A 161 -2.62 -6.46 -9.54
C ALA A 161 -3.41 -7.02 -8.34
N SER A 162 -2.75 -7.80 -7.49
CA SER A 162 -3.26 -8.15 -6.16
C SER A 162 -3.03 -6.99 -5.20
N LEU A 163 -4.10 -6.26 -4.89
CA LEU A 163 -4.00 -4.97 -4.21
C LEU A 163 -4.40 -5.04 -2.73
N VAL A 164 -3.56 -4.45 -1.88
CA VAL A 164 -3.85 -4.08 -0.49
C VAL A 164 -3.87 -2.56 -0.38
N ILE A 165 -4.91 -2.00 0.21
CA ILE A 165 -5.01 -0.56 0.50
C ILE A 165 -5.16 -0.31 2.00
N THR A 166 -4.51 0.74 2.49
CA THR A 166 -4.40 1.02 3.93
C THR A 166 -5.00 2.37 4.34
N PRO A 167 -6.26 2.68 3.98
CA PRO A 167 -6.82 4.01 4.21
C PRO A 167 -7.00 4.31 5.70
N HIS A 168 -6.68 5.53 6.10
CA HIS A 168 -7.25 6.14 7.31
C HIS A 168 -8.68 6.67 7.01
N PRO A 169 -9.47 7.13 8.02
CA PRO A 169 -10.86 7.54 7.79
C PRO A 169 -11.05 8.65 6.73
N GLY A 170 -10.16 9.64 6.68
CA GLY A 170 -10.15 10.66 5.61
C GLY A 170 -9.88 10.11 4.19
N GLU A 171 -8.94 9.17 4.03
CA GLU A 171 -8.67 8.51 2.74
C GLU A 171 -9.82 7.59 2.34
N MET A 172 -10.43 6.88 3.30
CA MET A 172 -11.62 6.06 3.08
C MET A 172 -12.77 6.90 2.50
N LYS A 173 -13.04 8.09 3.08
CA LYS A 173 -14.04 9.03 2.54
C LYS A 173 -13.75 9.39 1.09
N ARG A 174 -12.48 9.72 0.76
CA ARG A 174 -12.08 10.09 -0.61
C ARG A 174 -12.26 8.92 -1.59
N LEU A 175 -11.80 7.73 -1.24
CA LEU A 175 -11.96 6.52 -2.06
C LEU A 175 -13.42 6.16 -2.26
N TRP A 176 -14.24 6.28 -1.21
CA TRP A 176 -15.66 6.00 -1.29
C TRP A 176 -16.37 6.94 -2.26
N SER A 177 -16.19 8.25 -2.10
CA SER A 177 -16.81 9.25 -2.98
C SER A 177 -16.33 9.15 -4.43
N ALA A 178 -15.11 8.63 -4.66
CA ALA A 178 -14.59 8.39 -6.00
C ALA A 178 -15.27 7.20 -6.71
N LEU A 179 -15.75 6.21 -5.96
CA LEU A 179 -16.29 4.97 -6.50
C LEU A 179 -17.82 4.86 -6.40
N ARG A 180 -18.42 5.58 -5.46
CA ARG A 180 -19.83 5.41 -5.09
C ARG A 180 -20.53 6.75 -4.94
N ARG A 181 -21.80 6.77 -5.38
CA ARG A 181 -22.71 7.91 -5.18
C ARG A 181 -23.43 7.86 -3.84
N GLU A 182 -23.52 6.68 -3.24
CA GLU A 182 -24.18 6.46 -1.95
C GLU A 182 -23.39 7.10 -0.81
N GLN A 183 -24.08 7.44 0.28
CA GLN A 183 -23.44 7.95 1.49
C GLN A 183 -22.51 6.90 2.10
N LEU A 184 -21.35 7.33 2.59
CA LEU A 184 -20.45 6.48 3.36
C LEU A 184 -21.17 5.97 4.63
N PRO A 185 -21.20 4.66 4.89
CA PRO A 185 -21.78 4.10 6.12
C PRO A 185 -21.16 4.71 7.37
N THR A 186 -21.91 4.77 8.46
CA THR A 186 -21.38 5.21 9.76
C THR A 186 -20.50 4.15 10.41
N ASP A 187 -20.85 2.87 10.25
CA ASP A 187 -20.08 1.75 10.77
C ASP A 187 -18.81 1.51 9.95
N ARG A 188 -17.65 1.51 10.64
CA ARG A 188 -16.33 1.35 10.00
C ARG A 188 -16.12 -0.03 9.40
N ARG A 189 -16.71 -1.09 9.99
CA ARG A 189 -16.61 -2.44 9.43
C ARG A 189 -17.39 -2.49 8.13
N GLU A 190 -18.60 -1.96 8.11
CA GLU A 190 -19.41 -1.83 6.91
C GLU A 190 -18.70 -1.05 5.80
N GLN A 191 -18.07 0.10 6.13
CA GLN A 191 -17.24 0.84 5.16
C GLN A 191 -16.14 -0.03 4.53
N ALA A 192 -15.35 -0.72 5.35
CA ALA A 192 -14.22 -1.52 4.88
C ALA A 192 -14.68 -2.72 4.04
N VAL A 193 -15.70 -3.45 4.49
CA VAL A 193 -16.21 -4.64 3.79
C VAL A 193 -16.85 -4.25 2.46
N GLN A 194 -17.66 -3.19 2.44
CA GLN A 194 -18.28 -2.70 1.20
C GLN A 194 -17.23 -2.22 0.19
N LEU A 195 -16.22 -1.47 0.64
CA LEU A 195 -15.14 -1.04 -0.25
C LEU A 195 -14.35 -2.25 -0.78
N ALA A 196 -14.02 -3.21 0.07
CA ALA A 196 -13.27 -4.41 -0.31
C ALA A 196 -14.02 -5.26 -1.35
N GLN A 197 -15.33 -5.49 -1.16
CA GLN A 197 -16.16 -6.22 -2.13
C GLN A 197 -16.28 -5.49 -3.47
N HIS A 198 -16.54 -4.19 -3.43
CA HIS A 198 -16.70 -3.39 -4.64
C HIS A 198 -15.39 -3.32 -5.43
N SER A 199 -14.27 -3.10 -4.73
CA SER A 199 -12.97 -2.92 -5.37
C SER A 199 -12.20 -4.23 -5.64
N LYS A 200 -12.65 -5.35 -5.06
CA LYS A 200 -11.96 -6.66 -5.06
C LYS A 200 -10.53 -6.56 -4.50
N THR A 201 -10.36 -5.80 -3.42
CA THR A 201 -9.07 -5.57 -2.76
C THR A 201 -9.10 -5.97 -1.30
N VAL A 202 -7.91 -6.09 -0.69
CA VAL A 202 -7.79 -6.14 0.77
C VAL A 202 -7.75 -4.71 1.31
N VAL A 203 -8.65 -4.40 2.23
CA VAL A 203 -8.74 -3.09 2.88
C VAL A 203 -8.28 -3.21 4.33
N VAL A 204 -7.33 -2.36 4.72
CA VAL A 204 -6.87 -2.16 6.10
C VAL A 204 -7.30 -0.76 6.53
N LEU A 205 -8.51 -0.63 7.09
CA LEU A 205 -9.06 0.64 7.54
C LEU A 205 -8.49 1.02 8.91
N LYS A 206 -7.48 1.91 8.89
CA LYS A 206 -6.74 2.39 10.07
C LYS A 206 -7.63 3.21 11.02
N GLY A 207 -7.30 3.20 12.31
CA GLY A 207 -8.01 3.90 13.40
C GLY A 207 -8.11 3.02 14.66
N ALA A 208 -8.76 3.52 15.72
CA ALA A 208 -9.00 2.74 16.96
C ALA A 208 -9.86 1.50 16.64
N GLY A 209 -9.32 0.30 16.80
CA GLY A 209 -9.95 -0.90 16.22
C GLY A 209 -9.74 -0.91 14.70
N THR A 210 -8.57 -1.30 14.23
CA THR A 210 -8.28 -1.37 12.78
C THR A 210 -9.04 -2.54 12.17
N VAL A 211 -9.74 -2.30 11.06
CA VAL A 211 -10.50 -3.34 10.36
C VAL A 211 -9.72 -3.82 9.14
N VAL A 212 -9.48 -5.12 9.05
CA VAL A 212 -8.84 -5.76 7.90
C VAL A 212 -9.85 -6.68 7.23
N THR A 213 -10.08 -6.54 5.93
CA THR A 213 -11.02 -7.39 5.19
C THR A 213 -10.71 -7.50 3.71
N ASN A 214 -11.03 -8.64 3.11
CA ASN A 214 -11.03 -8.85 1.66
C ASN A 214 -12.47 -8.88 1.08
N GLY A 215 -13.47 -8.48 1.87
CA GLY A 215 -14.88 -8.53 1.49
C GLY A 215 -15.58 -9.88 1.73
N GLN A 216 -14.86 -10.92 2.15
CA GLN A 216 -15.41 -12.24 2.54
C GLN A 216 -15.04 -12.63 3.97
N LYS A 217 -13.83 -12.25 4.39
CA LYS A 217 -13.31 -12.44 5.74
C LYS A 217 -13.02 -11.10 6.35
N PHE A 218 -13.16 -10.96 7.66
CA PHE A 218 -12.68 -9.76 8.35
C PHE A 218 -12.03 -10.08 9.70
N MET A 219 -11.15 -9.17 10.11
CA MET A 219 -10.53 -9.12 11.43
C MET A 219 -10.66 -7.69 11.96
N SER A 220 -10.89 -7.55 13.27
CA SER A 220 -10.74 -6.28 13.98
C SER A 220 -9.53 -6.39 14.91
N ILE A 221 -8.56 -5.51 14.72
CA ILE A 221 -7.37 -5.40 15.55
C ILE A 221 -7.66 -4.30 16.56
N GLU A 222 -8.06 -4.69 17.77
CA GLU A 222 -8.17 -3.75 18.87
C GLU A 222 -6.78 -3.21 19.21
N PRO A 223 -6.65 -1.93 19.58
CA PRO A 223 -5.39 -1.43 20.11
C PRO A 223 -5.06 -2.31 21.33
N ALA A 224 -3.86 -2.89 21.37
CA ALA A 224 -3.34 -3.40 22.62
C ALA A 224 -3.29 -2.21 23.56
N ILE A 225 -4.22 -2.13 24.52
CA ILE A 225 -4.07 -1.23 25.65
C ILE A 225 -2.75 -1.66 26.28
N PRO A 226 -1.71 -0.80 26.32
CA PRO A 226 -0.52 -1.12 27.10
C PRO A 226 -1.00 -1.28 28.54
N GLY A 227 -1.01 -2.52 29.03
CA GLY A 227 -1.10 -2.82 30.45
C GLY A 227 0.26 -2.65 31.11
#